data_AF-R7QU84-F1
#
_entry.id   AF-R7QU84-F1
#
_cell.length_a   1.000
_cell.length_b   1.000
_cell.length_c   1.000
_cell.angle_alpha   90.00
_cell.angle_beta   90.00
_cell.angle_gamma   90.00
#
_symmetry.space_group_name_H-M   'P 1'
#
loop_
_entity.id
_entity.type
_entity.pdbx_description
1 polymer ?
#
loop_
_entity_poly.entity_id
_entity_poly.type
_entity_poly.pdbx_seq_one_letter_code
_entity_poly.pdbx_strand_id
1 'polypeptide(L)'
;MSFINSHGKKISFECSELIEELKEDIAEFGGDKIVAVWCKENAGVTLYTNYDFIEKEEPITASELHCDEYIQEMTMTALLTLLEKQNEIL
;
A
#
# COMPACT_ATOMS: atom_id res chain seq x y z
N MET A 1 17.02 -3.28 2.94
CA MET A 1 18.33 -2.61 2.72
C MET A 1 18.02 -1.26 2.05
N SER A 2 18.99 -0.43 1.63
CA SER A 2 18.68 0.80 0.88
C SER A 2 19.07 0.63 -0.57
N PHE A 3 18.12 0.36 -1.45
CA PHE A 3 18.36 0.39 -2.89
C PHE A 3 18.18 1.81 -3.44
N ILE A 4 19.09 2.17 -4.35
CA ILE A 4 19.11 3.45 -5.03
C ILE A 4 18.48 3.21 -6.41
N ASN A 5 17.39 3.91 -6.72
CA ASN A 5 16.79 3.79 -8.06
C ASN A 5 17.71 4.43 -9.12
N SER A 6 17.39 4.25 -10.41
CA SER A 6 18.17 4.77 -11.55
C SER A 6 18.39 6.30 -11.56
N HIS A 7 17.73 7.05 -10.67
CA HIS A 7 17.89 8.49 -10.48
C HIS A 7 18.74 8.87 -9.26
N GLY A 8 19.41 7.92 -8.60
CA GLY A 8 20.27 8.24 -7.45
C GLY A 8 19.50 8.48 -6.14
N LYS A 9 18.18 8.23 -6.11
CA LYS A 9 17.35 8.39 -4.91
C LYS A 9 17.33 7.08 -4.13
N LYS A 10 17.73 7.12 -2.85
CA LYS A 10 17.44 6.02 -1.91
C LYS A 10 15.93 5.89 -1.81
N ILE A 11 15.37 4.83 -2.38
CA ILE A 11 13.98 4.46 -2.16
C ILE A 11 14.04 3.36 -1.11
N SER A 12 14.05 3.77 0.15
CA SER A 12 13.70 2.91 1.28
C SER A 12 12.25 3.26 1.58
N PHE A 13 11.33 2.52 0.96
CA PHE A 13 9.94 2.57 1.40
C PHE A 13 9.83 1.51 2.48
N GLU A 14 10.03 1.90 3.73
CA GLU A 14 9.82 0.98 4.85
C GLU A 14 8.32 0.78 5.01
N CYS A 15 7.79 -0.29 4.42
CA CYS A 15 6.43 -0.75 4.68
C CYS A 15 6.32 -1.44 6.05
N SER A 16 7.39 -1.53 6.85
CA SER A 16 7.43 -2.32 8.09
C SER A 16 6.33 -1.91 9.07
N GLU A 17 6.18 -0.60 9.32
CA GLU A 17 5.13 -0.07 10.20
C GLU A 17 3.73 -0.35 9.60
N LEU A 18 3.54 -0.10 8.30
CA LEU A 18 2.28 -0.35 7.59
C LEU A 18 1.89 -1.84 7.60
N ILE A 19 2.87 -2.74 7.53
CA ILE A 19 2.69 -4.19 7.62
C ILE A 19 2.27 -4.59 9.03
N GLU A 20 2.87 -4.01 10.06
CA GLU A 20 2.51 -4.28 11.46
C GLU A 20 1.10 -3.79 11.77
N GLU A 21 0.77 -2.55 11.41
CA GLU A 21 -0.59 -2.00 11.55
C GLU A 21 -1.63 -2.86 10.83
N LEU A 22 -1.37 -3.23 9.56
CA LEU A 22 -2.28 -4.07 8.80
C LEU A 22 -2.44 -5.47 9.41
N LYS A 23 -1.40 -6.03 10.05
CA LYS A 23 -1.52 -7.32 10.76
C LYS A 23 -2.41 -7.20 12.00
N GLU A 24 -2.31 -6.10 12.74
CA GLU A 24 -3.20 -5.80 13.87
C GLU A 24 -4.64 -5.63 13.39
N ASP A 25 -4.87 -4.86 12.33
CA ASP A 25 -6.19 -4.68 11.72
C ASP A 25 -6.78 -6.01 11.22
N ILE A 26 -5.98 -6.86 10.59
CA ILE A 26 -6.43 -8.21 10.17
C ILE A 26 -6.84 -9.05 11.37
N ALA A 27 -6.13 -8.94 12.50
CA ALA A 27 -6.47 -9.66 13.72
C ALA A 27 -7.75 -9.13 14.39
N GLU A 28 -8.02 -7.83 14.28
CA GLU A 28 -9.21 -7.17 14.84
C GLU A 28 -10.46 -7.31 13.96
N PHE A 29 -10.33 -7.01 12.66
CA PHE A 29 -11.45 -6.88 11.72
C PHE A 29 -11.63 -8.09 10.79
N GLY A 30 -10.62 -8.97 10.69
CA GLY A 30 -10.64 -10.12 9.79
C GLY A 30 -10.07 -9.79 8.40
N GLY A 31 -9.22 -10.67 7.87
CA GLY A 31 -8.44 -10.42 6.65
C GLY A 31 -9.24 -10.34 5.34
N ASP A 32 -10.50 -10.74 5.35
CA ASP A 32 -11.45 -10.68 4.24
C ASP A 32 -12.10 -9.29 4.05
N LYS A 33 -11.86 -8.36 4.97
CA LYS A 33 -12.28 -6.96 4.83
C LYS A 33 -11.62 -6.33 3.59
N ILE A 34 -12.42 -5.63 2.80
CA ILE A 34 -11.94 -4.89 1.63
C ILE A 34 -11.50 -3.50 2.08
N VAL A 35 -10.30 -3.12 1.69
CA VAL A 35 -9.68 -1.82 1.90
C VAL A 35 -9.31 -1.20 0.56
N ALA A 36 -9.26 0.12 0.53
CA ALA A 36 -8.77 0.89 -0.61
C ALA A 36 -7.28 1.13 -0.43
N VAL A 37 -6.51 0.86 -1.48
CA VAL A 37 -5.05 0.90 -1.41
C VAL A 37 -4.52 1.90 -2.43
N TRP A 38 -3.70 2.83 -1.96
CA TRP A 38 -2.98 3.78 -2.79
C TRP A 38 -1.82 3.04 -3.46
N CYS A 39 -1.94 2.94 -4.78
CA CYS A 39 -0.98 2.31 -5.65
C CYS A 39 -0.32 3.40 -6.48
N LYS A 40 1.01 3.35 -6.57
CA LYS A 40 1.82 4.27 -7.36
C LYS A 40 2.68 3.49 -8.33
N GLU A 41 2.69 3.91 -9.59
CA GLU A 41 3.61 3.32 -10.55
C GLU A 41 4.99 3.99 -10.42
N ASN A 42 6.03 3.19 -10.19
CA ASN A 42 7.40 3.68 -10.13
C ASN A 42 8.33 2.75 -10.91
N ALA A 43 8.87 3.25 -12.03
CA ALA A 43 9.84 2.53 -12.87
C ALA A 43 9.36 1.13 -13.33
N GLY A 44 8.06 0.97 -13.61
CA GLY A 44 7.46 -0.30 -14.05
C GLY A 44 7.08 -1.27 -12.92
N VAL A 45 7.16 -0.83 -11.66
CA VAL A 45 6.70 -1.59 -10.49
C VAL A 45 5.59 -0.81 -9.79
N THR A 46 4.52 -1.49 -9.43
CA THR A 46 3.48 -0.93 -8.56
C THR A 46 3.97 -0.93 -7.11
N LEU A 47 4.02 0.25 -6.52
CA LEU A 47 4.29 0.45 -5.10
C LEU A 47 2.98 0.70 -4.37
N TYR A 48 2.77 -0.03 -3.28
CA TYR A 48 1.67 0.20 -2.35
C TYR A 48 2.16 1.14 -1.28
N THR A 49 1.55 2.32 -1.21
CA THR A 49 2.04 3.42 -0.36
C THR A 49 1.14 3.70 0.83
N ASN A 50 -0.15 3.40 0.73
CA ASN A 50 -1.09 3.62 1.83
C ASN A 50 -2.32 2.71 1.67
N TYR A 51 -3.09 2.52 2.74
CA TYR A 51 -4.41 1.91 2.68
C TYR A 51 -5.39 2.66 3.59
N ASP A 52 -6.68 2.50 3.29
CA ASP A 52 -7.76 3.02 4.12
C ASP A 52 -8.99 2.12 4.02
N PHE A 53 -9.85 2.18 5.03
CA PHE A 53 -11.08 1.43 5.05
C PHE A 53 -12.12 2.09 4.13
N ILE A 54 -12.81 1.26 3.35
CA ILE A 54 -13.85 1.75 2.45
C ILE A 54 -15.10 2.06 3.29
N GLU A 55 -15.27 3.32 3.66
CA GLU A 55 -16.46 3.82 4.33
C GLU A 55 -17.43 4.43 3.33
N LYS A 56 -18.73 4.12 3.47
CA LYS A 56 -19.77 4.64 2.55
C LYS A 56 -20.02 6.14 2.72
N GLU A 57 -19.68 6.68 3.87
CA GLU A 57 -19.93 8.09 4.21
C GLU A 57 -18.81 9.00 3.70
N GLU A 58 -17.59 8.47 3.55
CA GLU A 58 -16.41 9.20 3.07
C GLU A 58 -15.72 8.41 1.93
N PRO A 59 -16.29 8.45 0.71
CA PRO A 59 -15.68 7.77 -0.42
C PRO A 59 -14.40 8.49 -0.86
N ILE A 60 -13.32 7.73 -1.08
CA ILE A 60 -12.06 8.28 -1.59
C ILE A 60 -12.32 8.94 -2.94
N THR A 61 -11.98 10.21 -3.03
CA THR A 61 -12.22 10.98 -4.25
C THR A 61 -10.96 11.09 -5.09
N ALA A 62 -11.12 11.20 -6.41
CA ALA A 62 -10.00 11.42 -7.32
C ALA A 62 -9.18 12.70 -7.02
N SER A 63 -9.72 13.62 -6.22
CA SER A 63 -9.02 14.82 -5.74
C SER A 63 -7.95 14.51 -4.69
N GLU A 64 -8.03 13.36 -4.01
CA GLU A 64 -7.04 12.91 -3.02
C GLU A 64 -5.89 12.13 -3.67
N LEU A 65 -6.01 11.82 -4.96
CA LEU A 65 -5.00 11.12 -5.72
C LEU A 65 -4.07 12.10 -6.43
N HIS A 66 -2.77 11.85 -6.33
CA HIS A 66 -1.79 12.51 -7.19
C HIS A 66 -1.85 11.96 -8.62
N CYS A 67 -1.35 12.72 -9.61
CA CYS A 67 -1.42 12.37 -11.03
C CYS A 67 -0.86 10.98 -11.41
N ASP A 68 -0.05 10.37 -10.54
CA ASP A 68 0.60 9.07 -10.75
C ASP A 68 0.15 8.00 -9.73
N GLU A 69 -0.93 8.28 -8.99
CA GLU A 69 -1.49 7.41 -7.96
C GLU A 69 -2.91 6.99 -8.33
N TYR A 70 -3.24 5.74 -8.00
CA TYR A 70 -4.57 5.18 -8.21
C TYR A 70 -4.98 4.34 -7.02
N ILE A 71 -6.29 4.27 -6.76
CA ILE A 71 -6.84 3.37 -5.75
C ILE A 71 -7.10 2.01 -6.37
N GLN A 72 -6.70 0.97 -5.66
CA GLN A 72 -7.11 -0.39 -5.92
C GLN A 72 -7.76 -0.98 -4.68
N GLU A 73 -8.96 -1.54 -4.85
CA GLU A 73 -9.65 -2.25 -3.77
C GLU A 73 -9.14 -3.69 -3.71
N MET A 74 -8.76 -4.14 -2.52
CA MET A 74 -8.37 -5.52 -2.27
C MET A 74 -8.60 -5.92 -0.82
N THR A 75 -8.52 -7.21 -0.52
CA THR A 75 -8.62 -7.70 0.86
C THR A 75 -7.37 -7.35 1.65
N MET A 76 -7.50 -7.13 2.95
CA MET A 76 -6.35 -6.87 3.82
C MET A 76 -5.29 -7.96 3.73
N THR A 77 -5.69 -9.25 3.64
CA THR A 77 -4.72 -10.35 3.45
C THR A 77 -3.97 -10.27 2.12
N ALA A 78 -4.63 -9.84 1.04
CA ALA A 78 -3.99 -9.64 -0.25
C ALA A 78 -2.99 -8.49 -0.20
N LEU A 79 -3.38 -7.37 0.41
CA LEU A 79 -2.51 -6.22 0.64
C LEU A 79 -1.28 -6.61 1.47
N LEU A 80 -1.48 -7.35 2.56
CA LEU A 80 -0.40 -7.80 3.43
C LEU A 80 0.64 -8.61 2.65
N THR A 81 0.19 -9.58 1.85
CA THR A 81 1.05 -10.40 1.00
C THR A 81 1.86 -9.56 0.01
N LEU A 82 1.25 -8.49 -0.53
CA LEU A 82 1.90 -7.59 -1.49
C LEU A 82 2.92 -6.69 -0.81
N LEU A 83 2.60 -6.13 0.37
CA LEU A 83 3.52 -5.33 1.17
C LEU A 83 4.72 -6.14 1.64
N GLU A 84 4.51 -7.37 2.13
CA GLU A 84 5.61 -8.27 2.51
C GLU A 84 6.53 -8.56 1.32
N LYS A 85 5.97 -8.86 0.13
CA LYS A 85 6.78 -9.04 -1.10
C LYS A 85 7.52 -7.76 -1.51
N GLN A 86 6.88 -6.60 -1.41
CA GLN A 86 7.51 -5.31 -1.70
C GLN A 86 8.70 -5.07 -0.76
N ASN A 87 8.55 -5.44 0.51
CA ASN A 87 9.60 -5.33 1.52
C ASN A 87 10.74 -6.35 1.32
N GLU A 88 10.44 -7.56 0.82
CA GLU A 88 11.46 -8.57 0.48
C GLU A 88 12.30 -8.21 -0.76
N ILE A 89 11.74 -7.44 -1.70
CA ILE A 89 12.42 -7.02 -2.93
C ILE A 89 13.39 -5.82 -2.66
N LEU A 90 13.30 -5.18 -1.48
CA LEU A 90 14.08 -4.01 -1.02
C LEU A 90 15.15 -4.34 0.04
#